data_AF-A0A3B0XRV0-F1
#
_entry.id   AF-A0A3B0XRV0-F1
#
_cell.length_a   1.000
_cell.length_b   1.000
_cell.length_c   1.000
_cell.angle_alpha   90.00
_cell.angle_beta   90.00
_cell.angle_gamma   90.00
#
_symmetry.space_group_name_H-M   'P 1'
#
loop_
_entity.id
_entity.type
_entity.pdbx_description
1 polymer ?
#
loop_
_entity_poly.entity_id
_entity_poly.type
_entity_poly.pdbx_seq_one_letter_code
_entity_poly.pdbx_strand_id
1 'polypeptide(L)'
;MTKSIASITSLLVNLKTVNCSLLIKLRQLGFDPELTLGAEKEYTVKTLINAIDTLSIQFLTITANHNQFLQRTSYNERKTIEDCLKSLYQCLLQTQQELIEFHPAEYQCHSTHALAYISDNGENRKLKLLDAAHYIDQIKPYCRMLEMIVAHERIHALSAVLENLLSRDTKILDEENELTEEQSNALELSQYLIRQAL
;
A
#
# COMPACT_ATOMS: atom_id res chain seq x y z
N MET A 1 7.65 18.44 13.80
CA MET A 1 7.58 17.05 13.27
C MET A 1 6.14 16.57 13.11
N THR A 2 5.24 16.79 14.07
CA THR A 2 3.79 16.45 13.98
C THR A 2 3.06 17.05 12.78
N LYS A 3 3.46 18.24 12.31
CA LYS A 3 2.87 18.90 11.13
C LYS A 3 3.03 18.09 9.83
N SER A 4 4.14 17.37 9.66
CA SER A 4 4.41 16.60 8.42
C SER A 4 3.52 15.37 8.33
N ILE A 5 3.27 14.67 9.44
CA ILE A 5 2.37 13.50 9.45
C ILE A 5 0.93 13.92 9.22
N ALA A 6 0.45 14.95 9.92
CA ALA A 6 -0.89 15.48 9.68
C ALA A 6 -1.07 15.90 8.21
N SER A 7 -0.04 16.49 7.59
CA SER A 7 -0.05 16.82 6.17
C SER A 7 -0.10 15.57 5.28
N ILE A 8 0.72 14.56 5.56
CA ILE A 8 0.72 13.28 4.82
C ILE A 8 -0.66 12.62 4.91
N THR A 9 -1.21 12.48 6.11
CA THR A 9 -2.54 11.90 6.32
C THR A 9 -3.63 12.67 5.58
N SER A 10 -3.59 14.01 5.62
CA SER A 10 -4.54 14.85 4.87
C SER A 10 -4.40 14.64 3.36
N LEU A 11 -3.18 14.58 2.82
CA LEU A 11 -2.93 14.32 1.40
C LEU A 11 -3.46 12.96 0.97
N LEU A 12 -3.28 11.92 1.78
CA LEU A 12 -3.76 10.56 1.49
C LEU A 12 -5.29 10.48 1.44
N VAL A 13 -5.97 11.16 2.37
CA VAL A 13 -7.44 11.26 2.35
C VAL A 13 -7.92 11.99 1.10
N ASN A 14 -7.26 13.10 0.75
CA ASN A 14 -7.59 13.88 -0.44
C ASN A 14 -7.34 13.09 -1.74
N LEU A 15 -6.21 12.38 -1.83
CA LEU A 15 -5.88 11.49 -2.94
C LEU A 15 -6.97 10.45 -3.15
N LYS A 16 -7.34 9.73 -2.10
CA LYS A 16 -8.42 8.73 -2.15
C LYS A 16 -9.73 9.36 -2.63
N THR A 17 -10.09 10.52 -2.08
CA THR A 17 -11.34 11.21 -2.40
C THR A 17 -11.42 11.59 -3.88
N VAL A 18 -10.36 12.19 -4.43
CA VAL A 18 -10.31 12.58 -5.84
C VAL A 18 -10.30 11.33 -6.73
N ASN A 19 -9.49 10.33 -6.37
CA ASN A 19 -9.29 9.12 -7.15
C ASN A 19 -10.56 8.26 -7.32
N CYS A 20 -11.41 8.18 -6.29
CA CYS A 20 -12.65 7.38 -6.31
C CYS A 20 -13.58 7.68 -7.51
N SER A 21 -13.56 8.91 -8.02
CA SER A 21 -14.45 9.35 -9.12
C SER A 21 -13.80 9.34 -10.50
N LEU A 22 -12.46 9.30 -10.57
CA LEU A 22 -11.72 9.50 -11.82
C LEU A 22 -11.97 8.39 -12.85
N LEU A 23 -11.94 7.12 -12.43
CA LEU A 23 -12.13 6.00 -13.36
C LEU A 23 -13.51 6.02 -14.02
N ILE A 24 -14.55 6.32 -13.24
CA ILE A 24 -15.92 6.40 -13.72
C ILE A 24 -16.03 7.51 -14.76
N LYS A 25 -15.47 8.69 -14.44
CA LYS A 25 -15.55 9.86 -15.31
C LYS A 25 -14.77 9.69 -16.61
N LEU A 26 -13.58 9.09 -16.55
CA LEU A 26 -12.78 8.76 -17.73
C LEU A 26 -13.53 7.83 -18.68
N ARG A 27 -14.17 6.78 -18.14
CA ARG A 27 -15.00 5.86 -18.94
C ARG A 27 -16.20 6.55 -19.58
N GLN A 28 -16.89 7.43 -18.84
CA GLN A 28 -18.02 8.20 -19.34
C GLN A 28 -17.63 9.12 -20.51
N LEU A 29 -16.42 9.67 -20.47
CA LEU A 29 -15.87 10.53 -21.51
C LEU A 29 -15.26 9.77 -22.70
N GLY A 30 -15.28 8.43 -22.66
CA GLY A 30 -14.84 7.59 -23.78
C GLY A 30 -13.36 7.23 -23.76
N PHE A 31 -12.63 7.49 -22.67
CA PHE A 31 -11.26 6.99 -22.51
C PHE A 31 -11.30 5.47 -22.27
N ASP A 32 -10.47 4.73 -23.00
CA ASP A 32 -10.31 3.30 -22.79
C ASP A 32 -9.43 3.03 -21.55
N PRO A 33 -9.98 2.42 -20.49
CA PRO A 33 -9.25 2.19 -19.24
C PRO A 33 -8.24 1.04 -19.32
N GLU A 34 -8.31 0.20 -20.35
CA GLU A 34 -7.45 -0.98 -20.53
C GLU A 34 -6.19 -0.67 -21.35
N LEU A 35 -6.08 0.56 -21.90
CA LEU A 35 -4.86 1.01 -22.56
C LEU A 35 -3.70 1.15 -21.57
N THR A 36 -2.51 0.76 -22.03
CA THR A 36 -1.28 0.78 -21.23
C THR A 36 -0.64 2.17 -21.13
N LEU A 37 0.04 2.40 -20.01
CA LEU A 37 0.63 3.65 -19.55
C LEU A 37 2.05 3.40 -19.03
N GLY A 38 2.88 4.45 -19.08
CA GLY A 38 4.27 4.42 -18.61
C GLY A 38 5.26 3.94 -19.67
N ALA A 39 6.55 4.24 -19.46
CA ALA A 39 7.61 3.88 -20.39
C ALA A 39 7.72 2.36 -20.61
N GLU A 40 7.42 1.59 -19.57
CA GLU A 40 7.50 0.13 -19.54
C GLU A 40 6.13 -0.56 -19.72
N LYS A 41 5.05 0.20 -19.94
CA LYS A 41 3.66 -0.31 -20.06
C LYS A 41 3.20 -1.12 -18.83
N GLU A 42 3.75 -0.85 -17.65
CA GLU A 42 3.43 -1.57 -16.42
C GLU A 42 1.99 -1.38 -15.95
N TYR A 43 1.36 -0.28 -16.32
CA TYR A 43 0.03 0.08 -15.87
C TYR A 43 -0.95 0.17 -17.02
N THR A 44 -2.20 -0.22 -16.81
CA THR A 44 -3.35 0.36 -17.51
C THR A 44 -3.93 1.52 -16.70
N VAL A 45 -4.81 2.35 -17.28
CA VAL A 45 -5.49 3.44 -16.54
C VAL A 45 -6.21 2.88 -15.32
N LYS A 46 -6.85 1.72 -15.48
CA LYS A 46 -7.52 1.02 -14.40
C LYS A 46 -6.55 0.58 -13.30
N THR A 47 -5.44 -0.05 -13.64
CA THR A 47 -4.48 -0.52 -12.62
C THR A 47 -3.75 0.64 -11.96
N LEU A 48 -3.52 1.75 -12.67
CA LEU A 48 -2.94 2.96 -12.11
C LEU A 48 -3.83 3.56 -11.03
N ILE A 49 -5.13 3.75 -11.34
CA ILE A 49 -6.11 4.26 -10.37
C ILE A 49 -6.21 3.33 -9.16
N ASN A 50 -6.25 2.01 -9.39
CA ASN A 50 -6.27 1.05 -8.29
C ASN A 50 -4.99 1.07 -7.45
N ALA A 51 -3.82 1.30 -8.06
CA ALA A 51 -2.55 1.44 -7.36
C ALA A 51 -2.54 2.67 -6.44
N ILE A 52 -3.11 3.81 -6.89
CA ILE A 52 -3.24 5.03 -6.07
C ILE A 52 -4.12 4.75 -4.85
N ASP A 53 -5.24 4.05 -5.02
CA ASP A 53 -6.14 3.70 -3.90
C ASP A 53 -5.47 2.76 -2.91
N THR A 54 -4.80 1.72 -3.42
CA THR A 54 -4.09 0.74 -2.58
C THR A 54 -2.99 1.40 -1.78
N LEU A 55 -2.17 2.23 -2.41
CA LEU A 55 -1.11 3.00 -1.78
C LEU A 55 -1.67 3.92 -0.70
N SER A 56 -2.77 4.63 -1.00
CA SER A 56 -3.41 5.55 -0.06
C SER A 56 -3.88 4.82 1.19
N ILE A 57 -4.49 3.64 1.04
CA ILE A 57 -4.95 2.82 2.16
C ILE A 57 -3.77 2.28 2.97
N GLN A 58 -2.75 1.72 2.31
CA GLN A 58 -1.56 1.19 2.97
C GLN A 58 -0.90 2.26 3.84
N PHE A 59 -0.66 3.45 3.28
CA PHE A 59 -0.06 4.55 4.02
C PHE A 59 -0.95 5.05 5.16
N LEU A 60 -2.27 5.11 4.98
CA LEU A 60 -3.19 5.46 6.08
C LEU A 60 -3.12 4.44 7.21
N THR A 61 -3.02 3.15 6.90
CA THR A 61 -2.85 2.09 7.90
C THR A 61 -1.52 2.22 8.63
N ILE A 62 -0.43 2.49 7.91
CA ILE A 62 0.90 2.66 8.51
C ILE A 62 0.97 3.92 9.38
N THR A 63 0.40 5.03 8.90
CA THR A 63 0.44 6.33 9.60
C THR A 63 -0.56 6.42 10.77
N ALA A 64 -1.51 5.48 10.88
CA ALA A 64 -2.44 5.41 11.99
C ALA A 64 -1.70 5.35 13.34
N ASN A 65 -0.58 4.59 13.42
CA ASN A 65 0.28 4.59 14.60
C ASN A 65 1.39 5.65 14.45
N HIS A 66 1.06 6.88 14.83
CA HIS A 66 1.94 8.06 14.67
C HIS A 66 3.33 7.87 15.28
N ASN A 67 3.42 7.29 16.48
CA ASN A 67 4.68 7.14 17.20
C ASN A 67 5.59 6.14 16.50
N GLN A 68 5.03 5.02 16.06
CA GLN A 68 5.76 4.02 15.29
C GLN A 68 6.23 4.56 13.95
N PHE A 69 5.39 5.30 13.22
CA PHE A 69 5.79 5.92 11.96
C PHE A 69 6.93 6.93 12.13
N LEU A 70 6.91 7.74 13.19
CA LEU A 70 8.00 8.69 13.49
C LEU A 70 9.33 8.01 13.80
N GLN A 71 9.28 6.91 14.56
CA GLN A 71 10.47 6.16 14.95
C GLN A 71 11.10 5.40 13.77
N ARG A 72 10.28 5.01 12.78
CA ARG A 72 10.69 4.17 11.64
C ARG A 72 11.08 4.93 10.39
N THR A 73 10.90 6.25 10.40
CA THR A 73 11.25 7.11 9.26
C THR A 73 12.16 8.23 9.72
N SER A 74 13.12 8.58 8.88
CA SER A 74 13.89 9.81 9.01
C SER A 74 13.05 11.01 8.59
N TYR A 75 13.51 12.21 8.96
CA TYR A 75 12.86 13.44 8.50
C TYR A 75 12.90 13.59 6.98
N ASN A 76 14.03 13.24 6.35
CA ASN A 76 14.19 13.34 4.90
C ASN A 76 13.22 12.41 4.16
N GLU A 77 13.09 11.16 4.60
CA GLU A 77 12.15 10.21 3.99
C GLU A 77 10.71 10.71 4.10
N ARG A 78 10.30 11.21 5.27
CA ARG A 78 8.96 11.80 5.44
C ARG A 78 8.73 12.98 4.51
N LYS A 79 9.73 13.84 4.34
CA LYS A 79 9.64 14.98 3.42
C LYS A 79 9.52 14.53 1.97
N THR A 80 10.32 13.55 1.55
CA THR A 80 10.23 12.98 0.19
C THR A 80 8.86 12.34 -0.05
N ILE A 81 8.35 11.55 0.92
CA ILE A 81 7.00 10.98 0.85
C ILE A 81 5.96 12.10 0.71
N GLU A 82 6.04 13.14 1.53
CA GLU A 82 5.12 14.28 1.51
C GLU A 82 5.16 15.00 0.16
N ASP A 83 6.34 15.26 -0.38
CA ASP A 83 6.51 15.96 -1.66
C ASP A 83 6.00 15.12 -2.83
N CYS A 84 6.29 13.81 -2.87
CA CYS A 84 5.74 12.91 -3.88
C CYS A 84 4.21 12.82 -3.80
N LEU A 85 3.63 12.73 -2.60
CA LEU A 85 2.18 12.72 -2.41
C LEU A 85 1.51 14.04 -2.84
N LYS A 86 2.18 15.18 -2.62
CA LYS A 86 1.70 16.48 -3.13
C LYS A 86 1.69 16.51 -4.65
N SER A 87 2.79 16.09 -5.29
CA SER A 87 2.87 16.07 -6.76
C SER A 87 1.83 15.13 -7.36
N LEU A 88 1.67 13.94 -6.78
CA LEU A 88 0.61 13.00 -7.17
C LEU A 88 -0.77 13.65 -7.04
N TYR A 89 -1.06 14.27 -5.89
CA TYR A 89 -2.34 14.93 -5.65
C TYR A 89 -2.63 16.05 -6.65
N GLN A 90 -1.62 16.86 -7.00
CA GLN A 90 -1.73 17.89 -8.02
C GLN A 90 -2.07 17.31 -9.40
N CYS A 91 -1.47 16.20 -9.81
CA CYS A 91 -1.79 15.51 -11.07
C CYS A 91 -3.25 15.05 -11.11
N LEU A 92 -3.74 14.45 -10.01
CA LEU A 92 -5.14 14.01 -9.91
C LEU A 92 -6.10 15.19 -9.96
N LEU A 93 -5.79 16.27 -9.26
CA LEU A 93 -6.65 17.46 -9.18
C LEU A 93 -6.72 18.20 -10.52
N GLN A 94 -5.59 18.38 -11.21
CA GLN A 94 -5.55 18.95 -12.57
C GLN A 94 -6.35 18.09 -13.54
N THR A 95 -6.17 16.76 -13.50
CA THR A 95 -6.95 15.85 -14.33
C THR A 95 -8.44 15.95 -14.02
N GLN A 96 -8.82 16.03 -12.75
CA GLN A 96 -10.22 16.18 -12.36
C GLN A 96 -10.83 17.49 -12.90
N GLN A 97 -10.08 18.60 -12.84
CA GLN A 97 -10.49 19.89 -13.38
C GLN A 97 -10.68 19.84 -14.90
N GLU A 98 -9.69 19.31 -15.62
CA GLU A 98 -9.78 19.12 -17.08
C GLU A 98 -11.00 18.26 -17.45
N LEU A 99 -11.26 17.19 -16.70
CA LEU A 99 -12.44 16.34 -16.94
C LEU A 99 -13.78 17.02 -16.59
N ILE A 100 -13.80 18.05 -15.75
CA ILE A 100 -15.01 18.85 -15.47
C ILE A 100 -15.36 19.75 -16.67
N GLU A 101 -14.35 20.31 -17.32
CA GLU A 101 -14.50 21.19 -18.47
C GLU A 101 -14.72 20.44 -19.79
N PHE A 102 -14.59 19.11 -19.76
CA PHE A 102 -14.71 18.23 -20.91
C PHE A 102 -16.14 18.14 -21.44
N HIS A 103 -16.35 18.58 -22.68
CA HIS A 103 -17.61 18.44 -23.41
C HIS A 103 -17.46 17.35 -24.49
N PRO A 104 -18.16 16.21 -24.41
CA PRO A 104 -17.97 15.08 -25.33
C PRO A 104 -18.12 15.41 -26.82
N ALA A 105 -18.81 16.51 -27.16
CA ALA A 105 -18.99 16.96 -28.54
C ALA A 105 -17.77 17.71 -29.12
N GLU A 106 -16.89 18.22 -28.26
CA GLU A 106 -15.76 19.09 -28.63
C GLU A 106 -14.42 18.36 -28.69
N TYR A 107 -14.36 17.13 -28.17
CA TYR A 107 -13.13 16.38 -28.00
C TYR A 107 -13.26 14.96 -28.54
N GLN A 108 -12.14 14.42 -29.04
CA GLN A 108 -12.06 13.02 -29.47
C GLN A 108 -10.97 12.29 -28.69
N CYS A 109 -11.36 11.25 -27.96
CA CYS A 109 -10.42 10.39 -27.26
C CYS A 109 -9.58 9.60 -28.27
N HIS A 110 -8.27 9.49 -28.02
CA HIS A 110 -7.41 8.66 -28.84
C HIS A 110 -7.66 7.17 -28.58
N SER A 111 -7.81 6.39 -29.64
CA SER A 111 -8.05 4.94 -29.56
C SER A 111 -6.81 4.11 -29.20
N THR A 112 -5.61 4.66 -29.42
CA THR A 112 -4.33 3.93 -29.28
C THR A 112 -3.45 4.44 -28.14
N HIS A 113 -3.71 5.65 -27.65
CA HIS A 113 -2.89 6.31 -26.62
C HIS A 113 -3.74 6.57 -25.40
N ALA A 114 -3.36 5.95 -24.28
CA ALA A 114 -4.06 6.13 -23.01
C ALA A 114 -4.04 7.60 -22.57
N LEU A 115 -5.18 8.07 -22.06
CA LEU A 115 -5.34 9.43 -21.51
C LEU A 115 -5.01 10.58 -22.48
N ALA A 116 -4.96 10.29 -23.79
CA ALA A 116 -4.74 11.29 -24.82
C ALA A 116 -6.05 11.65 -25.52
N TYR A 117 -6.20 12.91 -25.91
CA TYR A 117 -7.35 13.41 -26.62
C TYR A 117 -6.97 14.51 -27.61
N ILE A 118 -7.75 14.65 -28.66
CA ILE A 118 -7.64 15.75 -29.62
C ILE A 118 -8.55 16.88 -29.13
N SER A 119 -7.98 18.08 -28.97
CA SER A 119 -8.74 19.27 -28.62
C SER A 119 -9.58 19.77 -29.79
N ASP A 120 -10.51 20.67 -29.49
CA ASP A 120 -11.26 21.49 -30.44
C ASP A 120 -10.39 22.10 -31.56
N ASN A 121 -9.19 22.57 -31.21
CA ASN A 121 -8.20 23.16 -32.10
C ASN A 121 -7.36 22.13 -32.89
N GLY A 122 -7.65 20.83 -32.77
CA GLY A 122 -6.90 19.75 -33.41
C GLY A 122 -5.57 19.42 -32.74
N GLU A 123 -5.29 19.97 -31.55
CA GLU A 123 -4.06 19.68 -30.82
C GLU A 123 -4.17 18.36 -30.06
N ASN A 124 -3.11 17.54 -30.13
CA ASN A 124 -3.03 16.32 -29.34
C ASN A 124 -2.58 16.64 -27.93
N ARG A 125 -3.46 16.43 -26.95
CA ARG A 125 -3.23 16.69 -25.52
C ARG A 125 -3.27 15.40 -24.73
N LYS A 126 -2.62 15.41 -23.58
CA LYS A 126 -2.56 14.27 -22.65
C LYS A 126 -2.93 14.75 -21.26
N LEU A 127 -3.77 13.99 -20.57
CA LEU A 127 -4.13 14.28 -19.19
C LEU A 127 -2.91 14.12 -18.28
N LYS A 128 -2.83 14.98 -17.27
CA LYS A 128 -1.77 14.97 -16.26
C LYS A 128 -1.69 13.70 -15.42
N LEU A 129 -2.75 12.89 -15.40
CA LEU A 129 -2.76 11.58 -14.78
C LEU A 129 -1.71 10.62 -15.38
N LEU A 130 -1.22 10.86 -16.60
CA LEU A 130 -0.10 10.09 -17.17
C LEU A 130 1.17 10.18 -16.30
N ASP A 131 1.42 11.35 -15.69
CA ASP A 131 2.59 11.60 -14.84
C ASP A 131 2.47 10.88 -13.48
N ALA A 132 1.26 10.44 -13.09
CA ALA A 132 1.02 9.79 -11.81
C ALA A 132 1.77 8.45 -11.66
N ALA A 133 1.99 7.73 -12.76
CA ALA A 133 2.76 6.48 -12.73
C ALA A 133 4.16 6.69 -12.16
N HIS A 134 4.84 7.77 -12.58
CA HIS A 134 6.17 8.12 -12.10
C HIS A 134 6.21 8.36 -10.60
N TYR A 135 5.24 9.12 -10.06
CA TYR A 135 5.18 9.41 -8.63
C TYR A 135 4.84 8.17 -7.80
N ILE A 136 4.00 7.27 -8.31
CA ILE A 136 3.76 5.97 -7.65
C ILE A 136 5.04 5.16 -7.58
N ASP A 137 5.80 5.08 -8.68
CA ASP A 137 7.04 4.31 -8.71
C ASP A 137 8.10 4.87 -7.75
N GLN A 138 8.12 6.19 -7.54
CA GLN A 138 8.95 6.81 -6.51
C GLN A 138 8.49 6.50 -5.07
N ILE A 139 7.18 6.35 -4.84
CA ILE A 139 6.63 6.12 -3.50
C ILE A 139 6.68 4.63 -3.09
N LYS A 140 6.52 3.71 -4.06
CA LYS A 140 6.50 2.24 -3.84
C LYS A 140 7.61 1.73 -2.91
N PRO A 141 8.89 2.15 -3.04
CA PRO A 141 9.95 1.69 -2.14
C PRO A 141 9.68 2.00 -0.67
N TYR A 142 9.12 3.18 -0.38
CA TYR A 142 8.78 3.59 0.99
C TYR A 142 7.61 2.76 1.54
N CYS A 143 6.59 2.47 0.73
CA CYS A 143 5.53 1.52 1.12
C CYS A 143 6.13 0.18 1.55
N ARG A 144 6.96 -0.42 0.68
CA ARG A 144 7.55 -1.75 0.92
C ARG A 144 8.42 -1.77 2.17
N MET A 145 9.25 -0.74 2.36
CA MET A 145 10.09 -0.59 3.55
C MET A 145 9.22 -0.58 4.82
N LEU A 146 8.17 0.22 4.84
CA LEU A 146 7.30 0.36 6.00
C LEU A 146 6.50 -0.93 6.26
N GLU A 147 6.01 -1.60 5.23
CA GLU A 147 5.33 -2.90 5.33
C GLU A 147 6.26 -3.97 5.90
N MET A 148 7.51 -4.03 5.43
CA MET A 148 8.51 -4.97 5.92
C MET A 148 8.79 -4.75 7.41
N ILE A 149 8.93 -3.50 7.85
CA ILE A 149 9.13 -3.18 9.27
C ILE A 149 7.92 -3.64 10.10
N VAL A 150 6.70 -3.36 9.64
CA VAL A 150 5.46 -3.79 10.33
C VAL A 150 5.36 -5.32 10.39
N ALA A 151 5.71 -6.03 9.31
CA ALA A 151 5.70 -7.48 9.27
C ALA A 151 6.72 -8.09 10.24
N HIS A 152 7.93 -7.54 10.28
CA HIS A 152 9.00 -8.00 11.17
C HIS A 152 8.58 -7.93 12.64
N GLU A 153 7.94 -6.84 13.05
CA GLU A 153 7.45 -6.70 14.43
C GLU A 153 6.32 -7.66 14.77
N ARG A 154 5.41 -7.93 13.81
CA ARG A 154 4.37 -8.94 14.02
C ARG A 154 4.99 -10.30 14.25
N ILE A 155 6.03 -10.64 13.49
CA ILE A 155 6.78 -11.89 13.69
C ILE A 155 7.44 -11.91 15.08
N HIS A 156 8.09 -10.82 15.51
CA HIS A 156 8.69 -10.74 16.85
C HIS A 156 7.65 -10.86 17.97
N ALA A 157 6.53 -10.17 17.86
CA ALA A 157 5.45 -10.24 18.83
C ALA A 157 4.87 -11.67 18.93
N LEU A 158 4.66 -12.33 17.78
CA LEU A 158 4.23 -13.73 17.75
C LEU A 158 5.28 -14.66 18.35
N SER A 159 6.56 -14.43 18.06
CA SER A 159 7.67 -15.23 18.62
C SER A 159 7.71 -15.11 20.15
N ALA A 160 7.59 -13.89 20.69
CA ALA A 160 7.54 -13.66 22.14
C ALA A 160 6.30 -14.29 22.80
N VAL A 161 5.15 -14.30 22.12
CA VAL A 161 3.96 -15.01 22.61
C VAL A 161 4.18 -16.52 22.62
N LEU A 162 4.78 -17.07 21.56
CA LEU A 162 5.13 -18.49 21.50
C LEU A 162 6.12 -18.89 22.60
N GLU A 163 7.17 -18.09 22.83
CA GLU A 163 8.11 -18.31 23.95
C GLU A 163 7.41 -18.29 25.31
N ASN A 164 6.45 -17.37 25.52
CA ASN A 164 5.66 -17.31 26.75
C ASN A 164 4.71 -18.50 26.92
N LEU A 165 4.16 -19.04 25.82
CA LEU A 165 3.32 -20.25 25.86
C LEU A 165 4.17 -21.49 26.16
N LEU A 166 5.28 -21.67 25.45
CA LEU A 166 6.22 -22.78 25.66
C LEU A 166 6.81 -22.77 27.08
N SER A 167 7.15 -21.59 27.61
CA SER A 167 7.66 -21.44 28.99
C SER A 167 6.58 -21.56 30.07
N ARG A 168 5.29 -21.45 29.72
CA ARG A 168 4.18 -21.79 30.61
C ARG A 168 3.92 -23.29 30.65
N ASP A 169 3.99 -23.97 29.50
CA ASP A 169 3.85 -25.43 29.43
C ASP A 169 4.96 -26.14 30.22
N THR A 170 6.18 -25.58 30.24
CA THR A 170 7.25 -26.11 31.11
C THR A 170 7.03 -25.84 32.60
N LYS A 171 6.31 -24.79 33.00
CA LYS A 171 5.97 -24.53 34.41
C LYS A 171 4.86 -25.43 34.95
N ILE A 172 3.97 -25.91 34.10
CA ILE A 172 2.92 -26.87 34.49
C ILE A 172 3.53 -28.28 34.67
N LEU A 173 4.69 -28.55 34.06
CA LEU A 173 5.46 -29.79 34.27
C LEU A 173 6.30 -29.80 35.56
N ASP A 174 6.51 -28.65 36.21
CA ASP A 174 7.31 -28.51 37.46
C ASP A 174 6.45 -28.57 38.74
N GLU A 175 5.12 -28.62 38.64
CA GLU A 175 4.29 -29.05 39.77
C GLU A 175 4.31 -30.58 39.78
N GLU A 176 4.98 -31.15 40.79
CA GLU A 176 5.04 -32.59 41.11
C GLU A 176 3.64 -33.23 41.12
N ASN A 177 3.14 -33.58 39.95
CA ASN A 177 2.19 -34.66 39.82
C ASN A 177 3.03 -35.91 39.66
N GLU A 178 2.99 -36.78 40.67
CA GLU A 178 3.45 -38.16 40.54
C GLU A 178 2.75 -38.76 39.31
N LEU A 179 3.48 -38.81 38.20
CA LEU A 179 2.99 -39.41 36.97
C LEU A 179 2.66 -40.86 37.29
N THR A 180 1.46 -41.30 36.92
CA THR A 180 1.15 -42.73 37.00
C THR A 180 2.14 -43.51 36.14
N GLU A 181 2.38 -44.77 36.48
CA GLU A 181 3.37 -45.62 35.80
C GLU A 181 3.16 -45.66 34.27
N GLU A 182 1.90 -45.59 33.83
CA GLU A 182 1.51 -45.50 32.42
C GLU A 182 1.91 -44.16 31.76
N GLN A 183 1.81 -43.04 32.50
CA GLN A 183 2.20 -41.72 32.00
C GLN A 183 3.73 -41.58 31.93
N SER A 184 4.47 -42.14 32.89
CA SER A 184 5.93 -42.21 32.85
C SER A 184 6.41 -43.05 31.66
N ASN A 185 5.81 -44.23 31.45
CA ASN A 185 6.14 -45.09 30.31
C ASN A 185 5.85 -44.40 28.97
N ALA A 186 4.73 -43.67 28.86
CA ALA A 186 4.40 -42.92 27.64
C ALA A 186 5.38 -41.76 27.39
N LEU A 187 5.86 -41.11 28.45
CA LEU A 187 6.84 -40.03 28.36
C LEU A 187 8.21 -40.56 27.90
N GLU A 188 8.67 -41.69 28.44
CA GLU A 188 9.93 -42.33 28.03
C GLU A 188 9.89 -42.76 26.56
N LEU A 189 8.76 -43.33 26.12
CA LEU A 189 8.57 -43.76 24.73
C LEU A 189 8.58 -42.56 23.76
N SER A 190 7.96 -41.46 24.16
CA SER A 190 7.99 -40.20 23.40
C SER A 190 9.41 -39.62 23.29
N GLN A 191 10.16 -39.59 24.39
CA GLN A 191 11.54 -39.09 24.39
C GLN A 191 12.48 -39.97 23.56
N TYR A 192 12.28 -41.29 23.57
CA TYR A 192 13.02 -42.22 22.72
C TYR A 192 12.77 -41.96 21.23
N LEU A 193 11.51 -41.75 20.84
CA LEU A 193 11.14 -41.45 19.45
C LEU A 193 11.71 -40.11 18.96
N ILE A 194 11.69 -39.08 19.81
CA ILE A 194 12.28 -37.77 19.48
C ILE A 194 13.79 -37.88 19.27
N ARG A 195 14.50 -38.71 20.07
CA ARG A 195 15.94 -38.94 19.90
C ARG A 195 16.31 -39.75 18.66
N GLN A 196 15.41 -40.56 18.11
CA GLN A 196 15.63 -41.23 16.83
C GLN A 196 15.37 -40.32 15.62
N ALA A 197 14.60 -39.24 15.81
CA ALA A 197 14.23 -38.31 14.74
C ALA A 197 15.24 -37.14 14.56
N LEU A 198 16.18 -37.00 15.50
CA LEU A 198 17.32 -36.07 15.44
C LEU A 198 18.59 -36.80 14.98
#